data_AF-A0A5B7E0A3-F1
#
_entry.id   AF-A0A5B7E0A3-F1
#
_cell.length_a   1.000
_cell.length_b   1.000
_cell.length_c   1.000
_cell.angle_alpha   90.00
_cell.angle_beta   90.00
_cell.angle_gamma   90.00
#
_symmetry.space_group_name_H-M   'P 1'
#
loop_
_entity.id
_entity.type
_entity.pdbx_description
1 polymer ?
#
loop_
_entity_poly.entity_id
_entity_poly.type
_entity_poly.pdbx_seq_one_letter_code
_entity_poly.pdbx_strand_id
1 'polypeptide(L)'
;MKQPPRLSLGIVLLAAPGGGGGGGGGAFTDQPSLSTLLEEVVRVASTVVFDASRGRAHFRQVKVLVPPSWTTAACPALDHLQGATQETWDTADLRVTLGRHPRHGIRPWTLHTRDCGHTGDYVSLGHELLLQNTSHVPDNGRLLAQAWLQYRYGVFEEEGVAGNPVHPPHHRAPDGTWKPTTCANLPLPPTSSCDPANLTCSFNLTPENDPGLTSSFMAFPGRPSVRDLCDEGTHDRWAPTRHNLICGGKSVWEVMRASPDFQNNRNVEAGLREGHVTFTYVRPRTPRIVLLVEDTNVMNVQKRWDFMRKAVRKLVTYDIPEGHSVGLVVFDSVAATKHPLTTLSEANREKVGSSLPRNPSQEGEHKRCVLCGLREALTLLGQDGPGGHVVLVAGGSGALDDSEAAAAERQLAAAQVTLHTIVYPLTEKYPRPNGGLTNLATRTGGHSYIVPDEGIGEDSKLSMYYNLLDALYHALGGVAGHGALPVKVHATEHPGGRVPVSEGSFLVDAALGADTVFTIFYYDVTHVGNLIHLVSPQGQVIDTANMQTEDANMNMITVRLVEAQVVPGLWRYKVANRADSHQALYVQVTSRPRPRPHVPKISVRGWTSHGAAIVNASDISSPLALYAEVTAGVTYT
;
A
#
# COMPACT_ATOMS: atom_id res chain seq x y z
N MET A 1 -31.02 19.35 0.40
CA MET A 1 -29.91 20.06 -0.27
C MET A 1 -28.71 19.14 -0.31
N LYS A 2 -28.34 18.62 -1.48
CA LYS A 2 -27.16 17.75 -1.63
C LYS A 2 -25.91 18.63 -1.63
N GLN A 3 -24.98 18.39 -0.71
CA GLN A 3 -23.73 19.13 -0.61
C GLN A 3 -22.93 19.00 -1.93
N PRO A 4 -22.17 20.04 -2.32
CA PRO A 4 -21.30 19.98 -3.48
C PRO A 4 -20.23 18.89 -3.28
N PRO A 5 -19.67 18.37 -4.38
CA PRO A 5 -18.57 17.41 -4.36
C PRO A 5 -17.35 17.94 -3.61
N ARG A 6 -16.65 17.05 -2.93
CA ARG A 6 -15.53 17.40 -2.03
C ARG A 6 -14.41 16.44 -2.36
N LEU A 7 -13.43 16.87 -3.15
CA LEU A 7 -12.23 16.07 -3.33
C LEU A 7 -11.40 16.17 -2.05
N SER A 8 -11.06 15.02 -1.49
CA SER A 8 -10.08 14.87 -0.43
C SER A 8 -8.76 14.42 -1.03
N LEU A 9 -7.66 14.98 -0.53
CA LEU A 9 -6.31 14.64 -0.95
C LEU A 9 -5.48 14.24 0.27
N GLY A 10 -4.90 13.05 0.27
CA GLY A 10 -3.89 12.60 1.21
C GLY A 10 -2.49 12.83 0.65
N ILE A 11 -1.67 13.58 1.38
CA ILE A 11 -0.27 13.86 1.05
C ILE A 11 0.61 13.23 2.13
N VAL A 12 1.66 12.53 1.70
CA VAL A 12 2.72 12.09 2.61
C VAL A 12 4.07 12.64 2.14
N LEU A 13 4.82 13.16 3.10
CA LEU A 13 6.15 13.73 2.88
C LEU A 13 7.20 12.76 3.44
N LEU A 14 8.29 12.53 2.71
CA LEU A 14 9.49 11.88 3.26
C LEU A 14 10.36 12.90 4.02
N ALA A 15 11.21 12.38 4.91
CA ALA A 15 12.16 13.15 5.73
C ALA A 15 13.12 14.00 4.90
N ALA A 16 12.68 15.17 4.45
CA ALA A 16 13.57 16.17 3.87
C ALA A 16 14.43 16.79 4.97
N PRO A 17 15.74 17.01 4.72
CA PRO A 17 16.54 17.79 5.65
C PRO A 17 15.91 19.18 5.74
N GLY A 18 15.43 19.53 6.93
CA GLY A 18 15.10 20.92 7.23
C GLY A 18 16.37 21.73 6.98
N GLY A 19 16.28 22.76 6.14
CA GLY A 19 17.41 23.59 5.76
C GLY A 19 18.09 24.21 6.98
N GLY A 20 19.10 23.52 7.50
CA GLY A 20 20.02 23.99 8.52
C GLY A 20 21.41 24.08 7.91
N GLY A 21 21.62 25.07 7.04
CA GLY A 21 22.95 25.42 6.57
C GLY A 21 23.76 26.00 7.71
N GLY A 22 24.60 25.18 8.34
CA GLY A 22 25.68 25.67 9.20
C GLY A 22 26.78 26.29 8.34
N GLY A 23 26.93 27.61 8.40
CA GLY A 23 28.06 28.32 7.78
C GLY A 23 27.87 29.82 7.64
N GLY A 24 28.22 30.58 8.70
CA GLY A 24 28.76 31.95 8.58
C GLY A 24 27.81 33.11 8.27
N GLY A 25 27.31 33.77 9.32
CA GLY A 25 27.15 35.23 9.41
C GLY A 25 26.45 35.99 8.28
N GLY A 26 25.12 36.05 8.33
CA GLY A 26 24.32 37.02 7.58
C GLY A 26 22.82 36.75 7.76
N ALA A 27 22.08 37.71 8.29
CA ALA A 27 20.66 37.59 8.58
C ALA A 27 19.83 37.29 7.31
N PHE A 28 19.20 36.11 7.24
CA PHE A 28 18.08 35.81 6.35
C PHE A 28 17.08 34.93 7.11
N THR A 29 16.05 35.54 7.68
CA THR A 29 14.96 34.89 8.40
C THR A 29 13.65 34.78 7.59
N ASP A 30 13.66 35.05 6.28
CA ASP A 30 12.44 35.17 5.45
C ASP A 30 12.32 34.12 4.33
N GLN A 31 12.80 32.89 4.51
CA GLN A 31 12.50 31.81 3.56
C GLN A 31 11.19 31.10 3.99
N PRO A 32 10.17 31.00 3.11
CA PRO A 32 8.94 30.28 3.44
C PRO A 32 9.25 28.81 3.73
N SER A 33 8.56 28.25 4.73
CA SER A 33 8.76 26.85 5.11
C SER A 33 8.36 25.91 3.98
N LEU A 34 8.93 24.70 3.96
CA LEU A 34 8.55 23.65 2.99
C LEU A 34 7.04 23.35 3.05
N SER A 35 6.46 23.39 4.25
CA SER A 35 5.01 23.22 4.43
C SER A 35 4.20 24.33 3.75
N THR A 36 4.66 25.59 3.81
CA THR A 36 4.01 26.75 3.17
C THR A 36 4.03 26.63 1.64
N LEU A 37 5.20 26.29 1.08
CA LEU A 37 5.38 26.12 -0.37
C LEU A 37 4.53 24.96 -0.91
N LEU A 38 4.42 23.87 -0.15
CA LEU A 38 3.50 22.77 -0.46
C LEU A 38 2.06 23.26 -0.53
N GLU A 39 1.59 24.01 0.47
CA GLU A 39 0.22 24.50 0.47
C GLU A 39 -0.06 25.41 -0.73
N GLU A 40 0.87 26.29 -1.10
CA GLU A 40 0.73 27.17 -2.25
C GLU A 40 0.62 26.39 -3.57
N VAL A 41 1.52 25.43 -3.81
CA VAL A 41 1.48 24.58 -5.01
C VAL A 41 0.18 23.78 -5.09
N VAL A 42 -0.30 23.24 -3.96
CA VAL A 42 -1.56 22.49 -3.89
C VAL A 42 -2.78 23.39 -4.09
N ARG A 43 -2.78 24.63 -3.58
CA ARG A 43 -3.83 25.61 -3.83
C ARG A 43 -3.90 25.98 -5.31
N VAL A 44 -2.77 26.24 -5.96
CA VAL A 44 -2.74 26.49 -7.41
C VAL A 44 -3.25 25.28 -8.18
N ALA A 45 -2.83 24.07 -7.81
CA ALA A 45 -3.31 22.86 -8.45
C ALA A 45 -4.84 22.69 -8.31
N SER A 46 -5.39 23.02 -7.14
CA SER A 46 -6.85 23.05 -6.89
C SER A 46 -7.56 24.00 -7.85
N THR A 47 -7.06 25.23 -8.01
CA THR A 47 -7.64 26.22 -8.92
C THR A 47 -7.62 25.73 -10.37
N VAL A 48 -6.52 25.10 -10.79
CA VAL A 48 -6.38 24.57 -12.15
C VAL A 48 -7.34 23.40 -12.39
N VAL A 49 -7.52 22.51 -11.42
CA VAL A 49 -8.52 21.42 -11.50
C VAL A 49 -9.94 21.98 -11.53
N PHE A 50 -10.20 23.07 -10.79
CA PHE A 50 -11.48 23.77 -10.82
C PHE A 50 -11.78 24.35 -12.21
N ASP A 51 -10.83 25.06 -12.80
CA ASP A 51 -10.96 25.60 -14.15
C ASP A 51 -11.14 24.49 -15.20
N ALA A 52 -10.27 23.47 -15.19
CA ALA A 52 -10.31 22.34 -16.12
C ALA A 52 -11.60 21.50 -16.00
N SER A 53 -12.22 21.49 -14.82
CA SER A 53 -13.50 20.85 -14.58
C SER A 53 -14.71 21.73 -14.89
N ARG A 54 -14.52 22.92 -15.50
CA ARG A 54 -15.57 23.91 -15.77
C ARG A 54 -16.28 24.36 -14.50
N GLY A 55 -15.50 24.63 -13.44
CA GLY A 55 -15.99 25.11 -12.16
C GLY A 55 -16.71 24.06 -11.30
N ARG A 56 -16.31 22.78 -11.41
CA ARG A 56 -17.08 21.67 -10.80
C ARG A 56 -16.35 20.99 -9.65
N ALA A 57 -15.04 20.79 -9.75
CA ALA A 57 -14.24 20.01 -8.80
C ALA A 57 -13.02 20.80 -8.30
N HIS A 58 -12.73 20.76 -7.00
CA HIS A 58 -11.56 21.40 -6.39
C HIS A 58 -11.13 20.63 -5.13
N PHE A 59 -9.92 20.87 -4.63
CA PHE A 59 -9.46 20.27 -3.38
C PHE A 59 -10.13 20.95 -2.19
N ARG A 60 -10.81 20.17 -1.35
CA ARG A 60 -11.44 20.70 -0.14
C ARG A 60 -10.58 20.49 1.09
N GLN A 61 -10.13 19.26 1.28
CA GLN A 61 -9.40 18.85 2.46
C GLN A 61 -8.13 18.12 2.04
N VAL A 62 -7.01 18.56 2.61
CA VAL A 62 -5.70 18.01 2.38
C VAL A 62 -5.14 17.56 3.72
N LYS A 63 -4.87 16.27 3.86
CA LYS A 63 -4.17 15.75 5.04
C LYS A 63 -2.70 15.52 4.70
N VAL A 64 -1.80 16.06 5.51
CA VAL A 64 -0.36 16.00 5.27
C VAL A 64 0.30 15.20 6.39
N LEU A 65 0.77 13.99 6.07
CA LEU A 65 1.60 13.20 6.97
C LEU A 65 3.03 13.73 6.94
N VAL A 66 3.48 14.27 8.07
CA VAL A 66 4.83 14.80 8.23
C VAL A 66 5.76 13.78 8.89
N PRO A 67 7.01 13.66 8.44
CA PRO A 67 8.02 12.81 9.07
C PRO A 67 8.24 13.17 10.55
N PRO A 68 8.59 12.19 11.40
CA PRO A 68 8.99 12.44 12.78
C PRO A 68 10.20 13.37 12.91
N SER A 69 11.06 13.43 11.88
CA SER A 69 12.28 14.25 11.84
C SER A 69 12.06 15.75 11.61
N TRP A 70 10.85 16.16 11.23
CA TRP A 70 10.56 17.57 10.94
C TRP A 70 10.58 18.43 12.22
N THR A 71 11.19 19.63 12.10
CA THR A 71 11.25 20.66 13.15
C THR A 71 10.33 21.83 12.83
N THR A 72 10.06 22.70 13.81
CA THR A 72 9.13 23.85 13.65
C THR A 72 9.55 24.80 12.53
N ALA A 73 10.83 24.81 12.16
CA ALA A 73 11.33 25.53 10.99
C ALA A 73 10.84 24.93 9.65
N ALA A 74 10.75 23.61 9.55
CA ALA A 74 10.26 22.93 8.34
C ALA A 74 8.72 22.97 8.23
N CYS A 75 8.04 22.96 9.39
CA CYS A 75 6.60 23.05 9.49
C CYS A 75 6.19 23.81 10.76
N PRO A 76 5.75 25.08 10.64
CA PRO A 76 5.27 25.85 11.78
C PRO A 76 4.05 25.23 12.46
N ALA A 77 3.28 24.40 11.75
CA ALA A 77 2.10 23.70 12.27
C ALA A 77 2.44 22.49 13.18
N LEU A 78 3.73 22.22 13.46
CA LEU A 78 4.13 21.06 14.28
C LEU A 78 3.64 21.11 15.73
N ASP A 79 3.37 22.30 16.28
CA ASP A 79 2.92 22.45 17.66
C ASP A 79 1.45 22.01 17.88
N HIS A 80 0.71 21.76 16.79
CA HIS A 80 -0.71 21.36 16.80
C HIS A 80 -1.00 20.10 15.97
N LEU A 81 -0.01 19.20 15.86
CA LEU A 81 -0.21 17.96 15.11
C LEU A 81 -1.18 17.01 15.79
N GLN A 82 -2.12 16.52 15.00
CA GLN A 82 -2.84 15.31 15.33
C GLN A 82 -1.96 14.10 14.98
N GLY A 83 -2.22 12.95 15.60
CA GLY A 83 -1.55 11.75 15.12
C GLY A 83 -2.34 11.10 14.00
N ALA A 84 -1.62 10.52 13.06
CA ALA A 84 -2.17 9.82 11.92
C ALA A 84 -3.09 8.69 12.40
N THR A 85 -4.24 8.57 11.73
CA THR A 85 -5.21 7.51 12.01
C THR A 85 -5.13 6.43 10.95
N GLN A 86 -5.17 6.84 9.67
CA GLN A 86 -5.15 5.94 8.51
C GLN A 86 -4.12 6.38 7.46
N GLU A 87 -3.54 7.57 7.63
CA GLU A 87 -2.57 8.15 6.70
C GLU A 87 -1.25 7.40 6.80
N THR A 88 -0.85 6.74 5.72
CA THR A 88 0.44 6.04 5.60
C THR A 88 1.08 6.35 4.26
N TRP A 89 2.39 6.13 4.15
CA TRP A 89 3.10 6.30 2.88
C TRP A 89 2.47 5.49 1.74
N ASP A 90 2.14 4.23 2.01
CA ASP A 90 1.62 3.30 1.00
C ASP A 90 0.22 3.67 0.50
N THR A 91 -0.57 4.37 1.33
CA THR A 91 -1.96 4.78 1.03
C THR A 91 -2.07 6.23 0.56
N ALA A 92 -0.96 6.97 0.50
CA ALA A 92 -0.93 8.37 0.09
C ALA A 92 -1.31 8.56 -1.39
N ASP A 93 -2.15 9.55 -1.66
CA ASP A 93 -2.47 9.95 -3.03
C ASP A 93 -1.30 10.72 -3.67
N LEU A 94 -0.61 11.56 -2.88
CA LEU A 94 0.58 12.31 -3.29
C LEU A 94 1.77 12.02 -2.36
N ARG A 95 2.90 11.67 -2.96
CA ARG A 95 4.16 11.32 -2.29
C ARG A 95 5.27 12.31 -2.65
N VAL A 96 5.89 12.92 -1.64
CA VAL A 96 7.03 13.82 -1.85
C VAL A 96 8.33 13.09 -1.50
N THR A 97 9.20 12.89 -2.49
CA THR A 97 10.43 12.10 -2.38
C THR A 97 11.69 12.96 -2.34
N LEU A 98 12.77 12.45 -1.72
CA LEU A 98 14.06 13.15 -1.69
C LEU A 98 14.85 13.01 -2.99
N GLY A 99 14.75 11.84 -3.62
CA GLY A 99 15.46 11.54 -4.86
C GLY A 99 14.79 12.14 -6.09
N ARG A 100 15.59 12.30 -7.14
CA ARG A 100 15.12 12.60 -8.49
C ARG A 100 14.73 11.31 -9.19
N HIS A 101 13.53 11.24 -9.74
CA HIS A 101 13.11 10.10 -10.54
C HIS A 101 13.97 10.02 -11.82
N PRO A 102 14.49 8.84 -12.22
CA PRO A 102 15.39 8.72 -13.37
C PRO A 102 14.83 9.28 -14.69
N ARG A 103 13.51 9.20 -14.89
CA ARG A 103 12.83 9.73 -16.09
C ARG A 103 12.13 11.07 -15.88
N HIS A 104 11.61 11.32 -14.68
CA HIS A 104 10.73 12.48 -14.41
C HIS A 104 11.45 13.60 -13.65
N GLY A 105 12.68 13.33 -13.17
CA GLY A 105 13.44 14.26 -12.35
C GLY A 105 12.69 14.62 -11.08
N ILE A 106 12.44 15.91 -10.89
CA ILE A 106 11.69 16.46 -9.76
C ILE A 106 10.21 16.70 -10.07
N ARG A 107 9.79 16.57 -11.35
CA ARG A 107 8.44 16.89 -11.80
C ARG A 107 7.42 15.89 -11.22
N PRO A 108 6.16 16.32 -10.98
CA PRO A 108 5.10 15.42 -10.60
C PRO A 108 4.84 14.40 -11.70
N TRP A 109 4.61 13.15 -11.33
CA TRP A 109 4.26 12.07 -12.24
C TRP A 109 3.32 11.09 -11.55
N THR A 110 2.50 10.41 -12.34
CA THR A 110 1.52 9.45 -11.83
C THR A 110 1.93 8.03 -12.17
N LEU A 111 2.00 7.17 -11.15
CA LEU A 111 2.03 5.73 -11.39
C LEU A 111 0.61 5.27 -11.66
N HIS A 112 0.42 4.58 -12.78
CA HIS A 112 -0.90 4.14 -13.23
C HIS A 112 -0.83 2.74 -13.81
N THR A 113 -1.38 1.76 -13.09
CA THR A 113 -1.40 0.35 -13.51
C THR A 113 -2.73 -0.15 -14.03
N ARG A 114 -3.81 0.61 -13.87
CA ARG A 114 -5.17 0.23 -14.29
C ARG A 114 -5.52 0.81 -15.67
N ASP A 115 -6.70 0.45 -16.17
CA ASP A 115 -7.19 0.95 -17.45
C ASP A 115 -7.68 2.41 -17.37
N CYS A 116 -8.08 2.94 -18.52
CA CYS A 116 -8.68 4.27 -18.62
C CYS A 116 -9.91 4.42 -17.71
N GLY A 117 -10.10 5.60 -17.10
CA GLY A 117 -11.27 5.89 -16.26
C GLY A 117 -11.16 5.37 -14.82
N HIS A 118 -10.11 4.63 -14.48
CA HIS A 118 -9.83 4.18 -13.12
C HIS A 118 -8.83 5.09 -12.41
N THR A 119 -8.97 5.27 -11.10
CA THR A 119 -7.96 6.00 -10.33
C THR A 119 -6.61 5.27 -10.39
N GLY A 120 -5.52 6.02 -10.62
CA GLY A 120 -4.14 5.56 -10.61
C GLY A 120 -3.66 5.15 -9.22
N ASP A 121 -2.39 4.74 -9.12
CA ASP A 121 -1.83 4.18 -7.90
C ASP A 121 -1.39 5.27 -6.90
N TYR A 122 -0.60 6.25 -7.37
CA TYR A 122 -0.21 7.43 -6.61
C TYR A 122 0.43 8.49 -7.54
N VAL A 123 0.46 9.74 -7.09
CA VAL A 123 1.28 10.82 -7.64
C VAL A 123 2.58 10.92 -6.84
N SER A 124 3.71 11.13 -7.51
CA SER A 124 5.01 11.36 -6.85
C SER A 124 5.72 12.58 -7.43
N LEU A 125 6.39 13.35 -6.58
CA LEU A 125 7.23 14.48 -6.98
C LEU A 125 8.47 14.60 -6.09
N GLY A 126 9.54 15.18 -6.65
CA GLY A 126 10.77 15.44 -5.88
C GLY A 126 10.61 16.69 -5.00
N HIS A 127 11.00 16.62 -3.74
CA HIS A 127 10.89 17.74 -2.78
C HIS A 127 11.55 19.03 -3.27
N GLU A 128 12.61 18.93 -4.06
CA GLU A 128 13.33 20.06 -4.65
C GLU A 128 12.43 20.93 -5.53
N LEU A 129 11.34 20.38 -6.09
CA LEU A 129 10.35 21.14 -6.85
C LEU A 129 9.63 22.16 -5.95
N LEU A 130 9.37 21.81 -4.69
CA LEU A 130 8.74 22.71 -3.73
C LEU A 130 9.73 23.78 -3.23
N LEU A 131 11.03 23.52 -3.29
CA LEU A 131 12.08 24.43 -2.82
C LEU A 131 12.54 25.43 -3.90
N GLN A 132 11.95 25.38 -5.10
CA GLN A 132 12.23 26.36 -6.14
C GLN A 132 11.72 27.75 -5.75
N ASN A 133 12.21 28.78 -6.45
CA ASN A 133 11.74 30.15 -6.28
C ASN A 133 10.20 30.22 -6.41
N THR A 134 9.55 31.04 -5.59
CA THR A 134 8.08 31.21 -5.58
C THR A 134 7.52 31.62 -6.94
N SER A 135 8.33 32.22 -7.82
CA SER A 135 7.97 32.47 -9.22
C SER A 135 7.57 31.21 -10.01
N HIS A 136 8.02 30.03 -9.60
CA HIS A 136 7.68 28.74 -10.23
C HIS A 136 6.43 28.08 -9.65
N VAL A 137 5.86 28.60 -8.55
CA VAL A 137 4.65 28.02 -7.92
C VAL A 137 3.48 27.88 -8.90
N PRO A 138 3.19 28.87 -9.79
CA PRO A 138 2.14 28.71 -10.80
C PRO A 138 2.35 27.50 -11.72
N ASP A 139 3.56 27.35 -12.27
CA ASP A 139 3.89 26.25 -13.18
C ASP A 139 3.90 24.91 -12.46
N ASN A 140 4.47 24.87 -11.26
CA ASN A 140 4.52 23.68 -10.42
C ASN A 140 3.12 23.20 -10.01
N GLY A 141 2.22 24.12 -9.67
CA GLY A 141 0.82 23.81 -9.40
C GLY A 141 0.09 23.26 -10.62
N ARG A 142 0.37 23.79 -11.82
CA ARG A 142 -0.19 23.27 -13.08
C ARG A 142 0.33 21.86 -13.41
N LEU A 143 1.62 21.60 -13.23
CA LEU A 143 2.18 20.25 -13.39
C LEU A 143 1.57 19.26 -12.38
N LEU A 144 1.38 19.69 -11.12
CA LEU A 144 0.72 18.87 -10.11
C LEU A 144 -0.75 18.60 -10.47
N ALA A 145 -1.47 19.60 -10.98
CA ALA A 145 -2.85 19.42 -11.44
C ALA A 145 -2.94 18.42 -12.59
N GLN A 146 -2.02 18.45 -13.56
CA GLN A 146 -1.99 17.47 -14.65
C GLN A 146 -1.79 16.05 -14.11
N ALA A 147 -0.79 15.83 -13.25
CA ALA A 147 -0.55 14.54 -12.63
C ALA A 147 -1.76 14.09 -11.79
N TRP A 148 -2.40 15.01 -11.06
CA TRP A 148 -3.62 14.74 -10.32
C TRP A 148 -4.79 14.31 -11.20
N LEU A 149 -5.00 14.93 -12.36
CA LEU A 149 -6.05 14.52 -13.30
C LEU A 149 -5.81 13.09 -13.80
N GLN A 150 -4.55 12.76 -14.15
CA GLN A 150 -4.15 11.41 -14.53
C GLN A 150 -4.47 10.42 -13.41
N TYR A 151 -4.09 10.76 -12.17
CA TYR A 151 -4.31 9.93 -11.00
C TYR A 151 -5.80 9.77 -10.70
N ARG A 152 -6.58 10.85 -10.58
CA ARG A 152 -7.96 10.77 -10.09
C ARG A 152 -8.90 10.09 -11.08
N TYR A 153 -8.77 10.44 -12.35
CA TYR A 153 -9.73 10.08 -13.40
C TYR A 153 -9.21 9.03 -14.39
N GLY A 154 -7.95 8.64 -14.30
CA GLY A 154 -7.36 7.67 -15.24
C GLY A 154 -7.35 8.17 -16.67
N VAL A 155 -6.93 9.42 -16.84
CA VAL A 155 -6.71 10.06 -18.14
C VAL A 155 -5.21 10.16 -18.41
N PHE A 156 -4.82 10.43 -19.66
CA PHE A 156 -3.42 10.37 -20.08
C PHE A 156 -3.07 11.58 -20.94
N GLU A 157 -1.79 11.74 -21.25
CA GLU A 157 -1.30 12.83 -22.07
C GLU A 157 -1.90 12.82 -23.48
N GLU A 158 -2.29 14.00 -23.95
CA GLU A 158 -2.82 14.25 -25.28
C GLU A 158 -1.77 14.91 -26.18
N GLU A 159 -0.50 14.55 -26.01
CA GLU A 159 0.64 15.06 -26.81
C GLU A 159 1.51 13.89 -27.28
N GLY A 160 2.04 14.00 -28.50
CA GLY A 160 3.07 13.12 -29.03
C GLY A 160 4.44 13.38 -28.41
N VAL A 161 5.28 12.35 -28.33
CA VAL A 161 6.59 12.39 -27.68
C VAL A 161 7.69 12.18 -28.71
N ALA A 162 8.68 13.08 -28.73
CA ALA A 162 9.82 12.97 -29.63
C ALA A 162 10.57 11.64 -29.43
N GLY A 163 10.84 10.94 -30.53
CA GLY A 163 11.48 9.63 -30.56
C GLY A 163 10.54 8.45 -30.24
N ASN A 164 9.26 8.67 -29.95
CA ASN A 164 8.30 7.61 -29.67
C ASN A 164 7.56 7.19 -30.96
N PRO A 165 7.73 5.94 -31.45
CA PRO A 165 7.06 5.48 -32.66
C PRO A 165 5.56 5.20 -32.48
N VAL A 166 5.11 4.97 -31.24
CA VAL A 166 3.70 4.69 -30.92
C VAL A 166 2.91 5.98 -30.75
N HIS A 167 3.54 6.99 -30.15
CA HIS A 167 2.98 8.32 -29.94
C HIS A 167 3.89 9.37 -30.58
N PRO A 168 4.02 9.38 -31.92
CA PRO A 168 4.94 10.29 -32.59
C PRO A 168 4.48 11.74 -32.45
N PRO A 169 5.38 12.75 -32.49
CA PRO A 169 4.99 14.16 -32.42
C PRO A 169 4.04 14.60 -33.54
N HIS A 170 4.13 13.94 -34.70
CA HIS A 170 3.29 14.17 -35.88
C HIS A 170 2.77 12.85 -36.42
N HIS A 171 1.59 12.87 -37.04
CA HIS A 171 0.99 11.71 -37.70
C HIS A 171 0.36 12.12 -39.03
N ARG A 172 0.14 11.13 -39.91
CA ARG A 172 -0.64 11.34 -41.13
C ARG A 172 -2.11 11.18 -40.83
N ALA A 173 -2.87 12.23 -41.10
CA ALA A 173 -4.32 12.18 -41.10
C ALA A 173 -4.83 11.34 -42.30
N PRO A 174 -6.11 10.90 -42.30
CA PRO A 174 -6.68 10.11 -43.40
C PRO A 174 -6.64 10.79 -44.77
N ASP A 175 -6.58 12.12 -44.81
CA ASP A 175 -6.43 12.94 -46.02
C ASP A 175 -4.98 12.99 -46.55
N GLY A 176 -4.04 12.32 -45.88
CA GLY A 176 -2.63 12.27 -46.22
C GLY A 176 -1.79 13.44 -45.73
N THR A 177 -2.41 14.44 -45.08
CA THR A 177 -1.71 15.60 -44.51
C THR A 177 -1.02 15.24 -43.19
N TRP A 178 0.11 15.89 -42.92
CA TRP A 178 0.75 15.80 -41.62
C TRP A 178 0.05 16.71 -40.62
N LYS A 179 -0.26 16.16 -39.44
CA LYS A 179 -0.81 16.91 -38.31
C LYS A 179 0.00 16.64 -37.05
N PRO A 180 0.11 17.62 -36.15
CA PRO A 180 0.66 17.35 -34.83
C PRO A 180 -0.23 16.33 -34.11
N THR A 181 0.40 15.40 -33.40
CA THR A 181 -0.29 14.45 -32.52
C THR A 181 -0.63 15.17 -31.23
N THR A 182 -1.76 15.86 -31.22
CA THR A 182 -2.22 16.56 -30.03
C THR A 182 -3.73 16.81 -30.04
N CYS A 183 -4.28 17.31 -28.93
CA CYS A 183 -5.63 17.84 -28.88
C CYS A 183 -5.64 19.34 -28.58
N ALA A 184 -6.46 20.09 -29.32
CA ALA A 184 -6.61 21.53 -29.16
C ALA A 184 -8.01 22.03 -29.57
N ASN A 185 -8.42 23.17 -29.01
CA ASN A 185 -9.70 23.82 -29.34
C ASN A 185 -9.71 24.49 -30.71
N LEU A 186 -8.54 24.61 -31.35
CA LEU A 186 -8.35 25.23 -32.64
C LEU A 186 -7.42 24.38 -33.52
N PRO A 187 -7.55 24.45 -34.85
CA PRO A 187 -6.62 23.78 -35.75
C PRO A 187 -5.21 24.33 -35.58
N LEU A 188 -4.27 23.47 -35.19
CA LEU A 188 -2.86 23.84 -35.06
C LEU A 188 -2.15 23.71 -36.41
N PRO A 189 -1.28 24.66 -36.77
CA PRO A 189 -0.61 24.65 -38.06
C PRO A 189 0.30 23.41 -38.19
N PRO A 190 0.36 22.78 -39.37
CA PRO A 190 1.20 21.61 -39.62
C PRO A 190 2.69 21.96 -39.77
N THR A 191 3.06 23.24 -39.58
CA THR A 191 4.39 23.76 -39.89
C THR A 191 5.38 23.35 -38.81
N SER A 192 6.03 22.22 -39.01
CA SER A 192 7.25 21.87 -38.31
C SER A 192 8.46 22.49 -39.02
N SER A 193 9.42 23.02 -38.27
CA SER A 193 10.72 23.50 -38.80
C SER A 193 11.64 22.36 -39.29
N CYS A 194 11.13 21.13 -39.27
CA CYS A 194 11.79 19.88 -39.57
C CYS A 194 10.84 18.96 -40.35
N ASP A 195 11.36 17.87 -40.91
CA ASP A 195 10.54 16.85 -41.57
C ASP A 195 9.61 16.17 -40.54
N PRO A 196 8.27 16.29 -40.68
CA PRO A 196 7.32 15.67 -39.74
C PRO A 196 7.35 14.13 -39.77
N ALA A 197 7.93 13.51 -40.81
CA ALA A 197 8.16 12.08 -40.83
C ALA A 197 9.27 11.64 -39.86
N ASN A 198 10.12 12.56 -39.43
CA ASN A 198 11.18 12.28 -38.47
C ASN A 198 10.61 12.25 -37.04
N LEU A 199 10.75 11.12 -36.35
CA LEU A 199 10.25 10.96 -34.97
C LEU A 199 10.86 11.95 -33.97
N THR A 200 12.03 12.53 -34.24
CA THR A 200 12.65 13.54 -33.38
C THR A 200 12.15 14.96 -33.64
N CYS A 201 11.34 15.16 -34.68
CA CYS A 201 10.76 16.45 -35.03
C CYS A 201 9.65 16.82 -34.03
N SER A 202 10.01 17.52 -32.96
CA SER A 202 9.06 17.93 -31.93
C SER A 202 8.09 18.99 -32.44
N PHE A 203 6.86 18.96 -31.93
CA PHE A 203 5.90 20.02 -32.13
C PHE A 203 6.13 21.10 -31.08
N ASN A 204 6.48 22.32 -31.51
CA ASN A 204 6.73 23.44 -30.61
C ASN A 204 5.68 24.52 -30.84
N LEU A 205 4.88 24.80 -29.81
CA LEU A 205 4.02 25.97 -29.81
C LEU A 205 4.82 27.19 -29.34
N THR A 206 4.71 28.34 -30.01
CA THR A 206 5.17 29.65 -29.48
C THR A 206 3.98 30.48 -28.97
N PRO A 207 4.16 31.38 -28.00
CA PRO A 207 3.06 32.23 -27.51
C PRO A 207 2.51 33.16 -28.59
N GLU A 208 3.35 33.58 -29.55
CA GLU A 208 2.95 34.51 -30.61
C GLU A 208 2.07 33.87 -31.69
N ASN A 209 2.13 32.54 -31.87
CA ASN A 209 1.48 31.88 -33.01
C ASN A 209 0.00 31.53 -32.75
N ASP A 210 -0.43 31.38 -31.50
CA ASP A 210 -1.74 30.80 -31.19
C ASP A 210 -2.43 31.44 -29.95
N PRO A 211 -2.83 32.73 -30.02
CA PRO A 211 -3.41 33.46 -28.88
C PRO A 211 -4.77 32.92 -28.41
N GLY A 212 -5.44 32.09 -29.20
CA GLY A 212 -6.74 31.48 -28.88
C GLY A 212 -6.66 30.10 -28.23
N LEU A 213 -5.46 29.58 -27.96
CA LEU A 213 -5.27 28.21 -27.45
C LEU A 213 -5.68 28.12 -25.98
N THR A 214 -6.76 27.40 -25.72
CA THR A 214 -7.39 27.20 -24.40
C THR A 214 -7.48 25.73 -23.98
N SER A 215 -7.42 24.79 -24.94
CA SER A 215 -7.30 23.34 -24.70
C SER A 215 -6.20 22.73 -25.59
N SER A 216 -5.68 21.53 -25.32
CA SER A 216 -5.95 20.68 -24.16
C SER A 216 -4.95 20.88 -23.03
N PHE A 217 -5.44 21.02 -21.80
CA PHE A 217 -4.59 21.03 -20.60
C PHE A 217 -3.79 19.72 -20.43
N MET A 218 -4.28 18.59 -20.94
CA MET A 218 -3.56 17.32 -20.94
C MET A 218 -2.44 17.24 -21.98
N ALA A 219 -2.37 18.20 -22.90
CA ALA A 219 -1.27 18.36 -23.85
C ALA A 219 -0.31 19.48 -23.43
N PHE A 220 -0.83 20.64 -23.03
CA PHE A 220 -0.03 21.85 -22.82
C PHE A 220 -0.18 22.44 -21.40
N PRO A 221 0.17 21.68 -20.34
CA PRO A 221 0.02 22.13 -18.96
C PRO A 221 0.86 23.36 -18.66
N GLY A 222 1.97 23.59 -19.36
CA GLY A 222 2.87 24.74 -19.16
C GLY A 222 2.36 26.08 -19.72
N ARG A 223 1.21 26.13 -20.39
CA ARG A 223 0.67 27.36 -21.00
C ARG A 223 -0.42 27.99 -20.14
N PRO A 224 -0.23 29.20 -19.57
CA PRO A 224 -1.25 29.82 -18.69
C PRO A 224 -2.63 30.05 -19.33
N SER A 225 -2.69 30.22 -20.67
CA SER A 225 -3.96 30.36 -21.40
C SER A 225 -4.74 29.05 -21.50
N VAL A 226 -4.06 27.90 -21.42
CA VAL A 226 -4.66 26.58 -21.54
C VAL A 226 -5.24 26.19 -20.19
N ARG A 227 -6.56 26.07 -20.13
CA ARG A 227 -7.30 25.75 -18.90
C ARG A 227 -8.30 24.62 -19.12
N ASP A 228 -8.74 24.41 -20.35
CA ASP A 228 -9.79 23.47 -20.69
C ASP A 228 -9.24 22.10 -21.08
N LEU A 229 -10.03 21.07 -20.80
CA LEU A 229 -9.83 19.72 -21.30
C LEU A 229 -10.53 19.59 -22.66
N CYS A 230 -9.96 18.80 -23.56
CA CYS A 230 -10.66 18.46 -24.79
C CYS A 230 -11.94 17.68 -24.51
N ASP A 231 -13.00 18.01 -25.25
CA ASP A 231 -14.30 17.36 -25.21
C ASP A 231 -14.70 16.78 -26.57
N GLU A 232 -15.90 16.22 -26.68
CA GLU A 232 -16.35 15.59 -27.92
C GLU A 232 -16.41 16.53 -29.13
N GLY A 233 -16.43 17.86 -28.91
CA GLY A 233 -16.42 18.86 -29.98
C GLY A 233 -15.03 19.26 -30.45
N THR A 234 -14.02 19.21 -29.57
CA THR A 234 -12.63 19.59 -29.89
C THR A 234 -11.69 18.41 -30.07
N HIS A 235 -12.09 17.20 -29.68
CA HIS A 235 -11.23 16.02 -29.63
C HIS A 235 -11.04 15.33 -30.98
N ASP A 236 -9.79 15.10 -31.38
CA ASP A 236 -9.46 14.22 -32.50
C ASP A 236 -9.23 12.78 -31.99
N ARG A 237 -10.25 11.93 -32.17
CA ARG A 237 -10.21 10.51 -31.77
C ARG A 237 -9.18 9.66 -32.53
N TRP A 238 -8.67 10.15 -33.66
CA TRP A 238 -7.76 9.40 -34.53
C TRP A 238 -6.30 9.79 -34.34
N ALA A 239 -6.04 10.89 -33.63
CA ALA A 239 -4.67 11.26 -33.27
C ALA A 239 -4.04 10.15 -32.41
N PRO A 240 -2.82 9.68 -32.69
CA PRO A 240 -2.18 8.57 -31.97
C PRO A 240 -1.60 9.02 -30.61
N THR A 241 -2.40 9.71 -29.80
CA THR A 241 -2.02 10.11 -28.44
C THR A 241 -2.06 8.90 -27.49
N ARG A 242 -1.36 9.02 -26.35
CA ARG A 242 -1.44 8.00 -25.29
C ARG A 242 -2.86 7.86 -24.76
N HIS A 243 -3.56 8.98 -24.60
CA HIS A 243 -4.97 8.97 -24.19
C HIS A 243 -5.85 8.18 -25.16
N ASN A 244 -5.80 8.44 -26.46
CA ASN A 244 -6.64 7.75 -27.43
C ASN A 244 -6.38 6.24 -27.47
N LEU A 245 -5.11 5.85 -27.39
CA LEU A 245 -4.73 4.43 -27.40
C LEU A 245 -5.33 3.67 -26.20
N ILE A 246 -5.24 4.25 -25.00
CA ILE A 246 -5.66 3.57 -23.75
C ILE A 246 -7.16 3.74 -23.50
N CYS A 247 -7.74 4.88 -23.89
CA CYS A 247 -9.15 5.22 -23.64
C CYS A 247 -10.09 4.93 -24.82
N GLY A 248 -9.61 4.26 -25.87
CA GLY A 248 -10.43 3.88 -27.02
C GLY A 248 -10.96 5.08 -27.82
N GLY A 249 -10.17 6.15 -27.93
CA GLY A 249 -10.53 7.36 -28.67
C GLY A 249 -11.52 8.31 -27.98
N LYS A 250 -11.90 8.03 -26.73
CA LYS A 250 -12.69 8.94 -25.90
C LYS A 250 -11.91 10.21 -25.58
N SER A 251 -12.61 11.32 -25.38
CA SER A 251 -11.98 12.56 -24.93
C SER A 251 -11.72 12.53 -23.42
N VAL A 252 -10.75 13.33 -22.97
CA VAL A 252 -10.46 13.47 -21.54
C VAL A 252 -11.70 13.91 -20.75
N TRP A 253 -12.50 14.83 -21.30
CA TRP A 253 -13.74 15.27 -20.68
C TRP A 253 -14.80 14.16 -20.60
N GLU A 254 -14.93 13.32 -21.64
CA GLU A 254 -15.85 12.18 -21.64
C GLU A 254 -15.51 11.20 -20.52
N VAL A 255 -14.23 10.84 -20.38
CA VAL A 255 -13.73 9.94 -19.33
C VAL A 255 -13.97 10.55 -17.95
N MET A 256 -13.65 11.84 -17.76
CA MET A 256 -13.86 12.52 -16.48
C MET A 256 -15.34 12.58 -16.10
N ARG A 257 -16.24 12.91 -17.03
CA ARG A 257 -17.69 12.95 -16.80
C ARG A 257 -18.28 11.59 -16.47
N ALA A 258 -17.69 10.51 -17.00
CA ALA A 258 -18.09 9.15 -16.69
C ALA A 258 -17.61 8.67 -15.31
N SER A 259 -16.77 9.42 -14.60
CA SER A 259 -16.25 9.01 -13.28
C SER A 259 -17.31 9.10 -12.16
N PRO A 260 -17.13 8.36 -11.04
CA PRO A 260 -18.04 8.41 -9.88
C PRO A 260 -18.21 9.81 -9.27
N ASP A 261 -17.27 10.72 -9.56
CA ASP A 261 -17.33 12.10 -9.13
C ASP A 261 -18.41 12.88 -9.89
N PHE A 262 -18.65 12.62 -11.17
CA PHE A 262 -19.57 13.42 -11.99
C PHE A 262 -20.88 12.69 -12.34
N GLN A 263 -20.90 11.35 -12.27
CA GLN A 263 -22.11 10.58 -12.49
C GLN A 263 -23.25 10.99 -11.54
N ASN A 264 -24.50 10.80 -12.00
CA ASN A 264 -25.72 11.09 -11.23
C ASN A 264 -25.86 12.56 -10.78
N ASN A 265 -25.41 13.51 -11.61
CA ASN A 265 -25.40 14.95 -11.32
C ASN A 265 -24.66 15.30 -10.02
N ARG A 266 -23.64 14.52 -9.66
CA ARG A 266 -22.62 14.95 -8.71
C ARG A 266 -21.73 15.98 -9.40
N ASN A 267 -21.04 16.83 -8.63
CA ASN A 267 -20.24 17.93 -9.21
C ASN A 267 -21.02 18.80 -10.23
N VAL A 268 -22.24 19.26 -9.85
CA VAL A 268 -22.95 20.28 -10.63
C VAL A 268 -22.08 21.54 -10.68
N GLU A 269 -22.11 22.24 -11.81
CA GLU A 269 -21.45 23.52 -12.01
C GLU A 269 -21.74 24.45 -10.84
N ALA A 270 -20.69 24.74 -10.06
CA ALA A 270 -20.81 25.71 -8.99
C ALA A 270 -20.80 27.11 -9.60
N GLY A 271 -21.39 28.09 -8.91
CA GLY A 271 -21.09 29.49 -9.21
C GLY A 271 -19.57 29.74 -9.13
N LEU A 272 -19.10 30.83 -9.74
CA LEU A 272 -17.69 31.22 -10.01
C LEU A 272 -16.72 31.28 -8.82
N ARG A 273 -17.00 30.69 -7.65
CA ARG A 273 -16.16 30.74 -6.46
C ARG A 273 -15.56 29.36 -6.15
N GLU A 274 -14.26 29.27 -6.32
CA GLU A 274 -13.46 28.17 -5.78
C GLU A 274 -13.64 28.08 -4.25
N GLY A 275 -13.70 26.85 -3.72
CA GLY A 275 -13.71 26.62 -2.28
C GLY A 275 -12.31 26.69 -1.67
N HIS A 276 -12.22 27.08 -0.39
CA HIS A 276 -10.94 27.15 0.32
C HIS A 276 -10.39 25.76 0.65
N VAL A 277 -9.13 25.50 0.28
CA VAL A 277 -8.39 24.27 0.61
C VAL A 277 -8.00 24.28 2.08
N THR A 278 -8.48 23.31 2.86
CA THR A 278 -8.15 23.14 4.28
C THR A 278 -7.04 22.13 4.46
N PHE A 279 -5.92 22.52 5.08
CA PHE A 279 -4.80 21.64 5.39
C PHE A 279 -4.89 21.13 6.83
N THR A 280 -4.57 19.85 7.04
CA THR A 280 -4.46 19.23 8.35
C THR A 280 -3.17 18.44 8.40
N TYR A 281 -2.27 18.79 9.31
CA TYR A 281 -1.00 18.10 9.47
C TYR A 281 -1.11 17.01 10.52
N VAL A 282 -0.62 15.82 10.18
CA VAL A 282 -0.63 14.65 11.05
C VAL A 282 0.76 14.03 11.16
N ARG A 283 1.09 13.42 12.29
CA ARG A 283 2.35 12.70 12.50
C ARG A 283 2.12 11.21 12.67
N PRO A 284 3.01 10.32 12.17
CA PRO A 284 2.91 8.89 12.44
C PRO A 284 2.76 8.59 13.94
N ARG A 285 1.84 7.70 14.28
CA ARG A 285 1.68 7.18 15.65
C ARG A 285 2.33 5.80 15.76
N THR A 286 2.73 5.44 16.98
CA THR A 286 3.03 4.04 17.28
C THR A 286 1.78 3.21 17.01
N PRO A 287 1.89 2.08 16.27
CA PRO A 287 0.72 1.31 15.89
C PRO A 287 -0.04 0.73 17.10
N ARG A 288 -1.36 0.81 17.03
CA ARG A 288 -2.30 0.20 17.99
C ARG A 288 -3.10 -0.86 17.28
N ILE A 289 -3.01 -2.09 17.75
CA ILE A 289 -3.50 -3.29 17.09
C ILE A 289 -4.43 -4.03 18.05
N VAL A 290 -5.63 -4.37 17.59
CA VAL A 290 -6.51 -5.31 18.29
C VAL A 290 -6.65 -6.57 17.46
N LEU A 291 -6.23 -7.70 18.03
CA LEU A 291 -6.51 -9.02 17.48
C LEU A 291 -7.91 -9.42 17.91
N LEU A 292 -8.83 -9.50 16.94
CA LEU A 292 -10.22 -9.88 17.15
C LEU A 292 -10.42 -11.30 16.62
N VAL A 293 -10.62 -12.27 17.51
CA VAL A 293 -10.62 -13.69 17.14
C VAL A 293 -11.98 -14.30 17.42
N GLU A 294 -12.59 -14.95 16.42
CA GLU A 294 -13.78 -15.75 16.62
C GLU A 294 -13.46 -16.95 17.53
N ASP A 295 -14.25 -17.18 18.57
CA ASP A 295 -14.09 -18.31 19.48
C ASP A 295 -15.35 -19.19 19.56
N THR A 296 -16.09 -19.32 18.46
CA THR A 296 -17.17 -20.30 18.29
C THR A 296 -16.63 -21.73 18.25
N ASN A 297 -17.52 -22.72 18.40
CA ASN A 297 -17.16 -24.14 18.39
C ASN A 297 -16.53 -24.62 17.07
N VAL A 298 -16.81 -23.95 15.94
CA VAL A 298 -16.25 -24.30 14.62
C VAL A 298 -14.74 -24.07 14.56
N MET A 299 -14.22 -23.17 15.40
CA MET A 299 -12.78 -22.96 15.55
C MET A 299 -12.10 -24.11 16.30
N ASN A 300 -12.85 -25.00 16.96
CA ASN A 300 -12.28 -26.18 17.62
C ASN A 300 -12.10 -27.38 16.67
N VAL A 301 -12.69 -27.31 15.46
CA VAL A 301 -12.56 -28.37 14.46
C VAL A 301 -11.12 -28.43 13.96
N GLN A 302 -10.58 -29.63 13.74
CA GLN A 302 -9.29 -29.86 13.10
C GLN A 302 -8.11 -29.05 13.70
N LYS A 303 -8.02 -28.89 15.02
CA LYS A 303 -6.93 -28.14 15.71
C LYS A 303 -6.78 -26.67 15.29
N ARG A 304 -7.78 -26.07 14.63
CA ARG A 304 -7.72 -24.67 14.17
C ARG A 304 -7.46 -23.68 15.32
N TRP A 305 -8.12 -23.89 16.46
CA TRP A 305 -7.92 -23.08 17.66
C TRP A 305 -6.49 -23.21 18.23
N ASP A 306 -5.91 -24.41 18.20
CA ASP A 306 -4.54 -24.62 18.65
C ASP A 306 -3.55 -23.86 17.75
N PHE A 307 -3.71 -23.96 16.43
CA PHE A 307 -2.94 -23.19 15.46
C PHE A 307 -3.15 -21.68 15.61
N MET A 308 -4.37 -21.23 15.92
CA MET A 308 -4.67 -19.82 16.19
C MET A 308 -3.85 -19.30 17.38
N ARG A 309 -3.88 -20.03 18.50
CA ARG A 309 -3.15 -19.66 19.71
C ARG A 309 -1.65 -19.62 19.48
N LYS A 310 -1.11 -20.63 18.79
CA LYS A 310 0.30 -20.70 18.41
C LYS A 310 0.70 -19.51 17.53
N ALA A 311 -0.13 -19.18 16.53
CA ALA A 311 0.14 -18.11 15.60
C ALA A 311 0.12 -16.73 16.27
N VAL A 312 -0.87 -16.47 17.11
CA VAL A 312 -0.97 -15.22 17.89
C VAL A 312 0.18 -15.10 18.88
N ARG A 313 0.55 -16.17 19.59
CA ARG A 313 1.70 -16.15 20.52
C ARG A 313 3.00 -15.83 19.79
N LYS A 314 3.25 -16.46 18.64
CA LYS A 314 4.44 -16.20 17.81
C LYS A 314 4.48 -14.75 17.37
N LEU A 315 3.40 -14.25 16.80
CA LEU A 315 3.30 -12.89 16.29
C LEU A 315 3.60 -11.85 17.38
N VAL A 316 2.93 -11.94 18.53
CA VAL A 316 3.06 -10.96 19.62
C VAL A 316 4.41 -11.09 20.35
N THR A 317 4.87 -12.32 20.59
CA THR A 317 6.08 -12.58 21.38
C THR A 317 7.38 -12.43 20.57
N TYR A 318 7.36 -12.52 19.23
CA TYR A 318 8.59 -12.48 18.42
C TYR A 318 8.59 -11.46 17.30
N ASP A 319 7.46 -11.21 16.64
CA ASP A 319 7.45 -10.42 15.41
C ASP A 319 7.12 -8.94 15.65
N ILE A 320 6.10 -8.65 16.47
CA ILE A 320 5.67 -7.27 16.72
C ILE A 320 6.78 -6.55 17.53
N PRO A 321 7.24 -5.35 17.09
CA PRO A 321 8.24 -4.58 17.80
C PRO A 321 7.76 -4.05 19.16
N GLU A 322 8.71 -3.71 20.02
CA GLU A 322 8.43 -2.97 21.25
C GLU A 322 7.87 -1.57 20.95
N GLY A 323 7.03 -1.06 21.85
CA GLY A 323 6.38 0.25 21.71
C GLY A 323 5.03 0.22 20.97
N HIS A 324 4.74 -0.85 20.23
CA HIS A 324 3.42 -1.09 19.64
C HIS A 324 2.44 -1.53 20.73
N SER A 325 1.18 -1.12 20.62
CA SER A 325 0.16 -1.52 21.59
C SER A 325 -0.72 -2.62 21.03
N VAL A 326 -0.89 -3.70 21.78
CA VAL A 326 -1.68 -4.88 21.37
C VAL A 326 -2.79 -5.16 22.38
N GLY A 327 -4.00 -5.33 21.87
CA GLY A 327 -5.17 -5.82 22.62
C GLY A 327 -5.67 -7.13 22.01
N LEU A 328 -6.33 -7.97 22.83
CA LEU A 328 -6.95 -9.21 22.38
C LEU A 328 -8.42 -9.22 22.78
N VAL A 329 -9.28 -9.42 21.79
CA VAL A 329 -10.73 -9.58 21.95
C VAL A 329 -11.12 -10.89 21.29
N VAL A 330 -11.98 -11.65 21.96
CA VAL A 330 -12.64 -12.81 21.35
C VAL A 330 -14.13 -12.56 21.26
N PHE A 331 -14.79 -13.28 20.35
CA PHE A 331 -16.24 -13.20 20.23
C PHE A 331 -16.89 -14.51 19.76
N ASP A 332 -18.03 -14.80 20.35
CA ASP A 332 -18.98 -15.83 19.94
C ASP A 332 -20.33 -15.15 19.65
N SER A 333 -21.38 -15.47 20.41
CA SER A 333 -22.60 -14.68 20.55
C SER A 333 -22.42 -13.32 21.22
N VAL A 334 -21.38 -13.17 22.04
CA VAL A 334 -20.98 -11.92 22.71
C VAL A 334 -19.47 -11.70 22.56
N ALA A 335 -19.01 -10.48 22.83
CA ALA A 335 -17.59 -10.15 22.80
C ALA A 335 -17.00 -10.08 24.22
N ALA A 336 -15.73 -10.45 24.35
CA ALA A 336 -14.99 -10.35 25.61
C ALA A 336 -13.53 -9.93 25.36
N THR A 337 -13.09 -8.89 26.07
CA THR A 337 -11.67 -8.56 26.13
C THR A 337 -10.91 -9.65 26.89
N LYS A 338 -9.89 -10.23 26.27
CA LYS A 338 -8.97 -11.18 26.92
C LYS A 338 -7.68 -10.52 27.35
N HIS A 339 -7.28 -9.45 26.66
CA HIS A 339 -6.18 -8.60 27.08
C HIS A 339 -6.47 -7.14 26.73
N PRO A 340 -6.35 -6.19 27.68
CA PRO A 340 -6.52 -4.77 27.39
C PRO A 340 -5.41 -4.29 26.43
N LEU A 341 -5.64 -3.14 25.79
CA LEU A 341 -4.64 -2.53 24.92
C LEU A 341 -3.39 -2.18 25.75
N THR A 342 -2.29 -2.85 25.48
CA THR A 342 -1.05 -2.72 26.28
C THR A 342 0.14 -2.54 25.35
N THR A 343 0.97 -1.54 25.65
CA THR A 343 2.24 -1.33 24.97
C THR A 343 3.19 -2.49 25.25
N LEU A 344 3.69 -3.12 24.19
CA LEU A 344 4.58 -4.27 24.27
C LEU A 344 5.98 -3.86 24.75
N SER A 345 6.52 -4.69 25.63
CA SER A 345 7.91 -4.69 26.09
C SER A 345 8.39 -6.12 26.29
N GLU A 346 9.70 -6.32 26.39
CA GLU A 346 10.28 -7.63 26.68
C GLU A 346 9.69 -8.29 27.93
N ALA A 347 9.36 -7.51 28.95
CA ALA A 347 8.84 -8.03 30.22
C ALA A 347 7.38 -8.51 30.14
N ASN A 348 6.56 -7.97 29.23
CA ASN A 348 5.12 -8.26 29.21
C ASN A 348 4.66 -9.10 28.00
N ARG A 349 5.45 -9.17 26.93
CA ARG A 349 5.00 -9.71 25.64
C ARG A 349 4.58 -11.17 25.69
N GLU A 350 5.23 -11.99 26.52
CA GLU A 350 4.83 -13.40 26.69
C GLU A 350 3.41 -13.51 27.28
N LYS A 351 3.08 -12.66 28.26
CA LYS A 351 1.75 -12.62 28.88
C LYS A 351 0.71 -12.19 27.85
N VAL A 352 0.99 -11.15 27.07
CA VAL A 352 0.08 -10.67 26.02
C VAL A 352 -0.18 -11.76 24.97
N GLY A 353 0.88 -12.36 24.44
CA GLY A 353 0.78 -13.42 23.42
C GLY A 353 0.07 -14.69 23.89
N SER A 354 -0.04 -14.92 25.20
CA SER A 354 -0.67 -16.10 25.79
C SER A 354 -2.09 -15.89 26.28
N SER A 355 -2.67 -14.72 26.01
CA SER A 355 -3.95 -14.31 26.62
C SER A 355 -5.19 -14.99 25.99
N LEU A 356 -5.05 -15.67 24.85
CA LEU A 356 -6.16 -16.42 24.28
C LEU A 356 -6.57 -17.62 25.16
N PRO A 357 -7.88 -17.87 25.35
CA PRO A 357 -8.39 -19.00 26.12
C PRO A 357 -7.84 -20.35 25.67
N ARG A 358 -7.78 -21.33 26.58
CA ARG A 358 -7.24 -22.65 26.26
C ARG A 358 -8.02 -23.35 25.14
N ASN A 359 -9.34 -23.28 25.25
CA ASN A 359 -10.32 -23.82 24.31
C ASN A 359 -11.29 -22.69 23.90
N PRO A 360 -11.87 -22.75 22.70
CA PRO A 360 -12.91 -21.80 22.31
C PRO A 360 -14.23 -22.10 23.06
N SER A 361 -15.22 -21.24 22.89
CA SER A 361 -16.57 -21.45 23.41
C SER A 361 -17.22 -22.70 22.80
N GLN A 362 -18.30 -23.15 23.42
CA GLN A 362 -19.16 -24.22 22.91
C GLN A 362 -20.32 -23.68 22.05
N GLU A 363 -20.39 -22.36 21.84
CA GLU A 363 -21.46 -21.74 21.06
C GLU A 363 -21.31 -22.06 19.57
N GLY A 364 -22.45 -22.36 18.93
CA GLY A 364 -22.48 -22.68 17.51
C GLY A 364 -22.30 -21.44 16.63
N GLU A 365 -21.75 -21.63 15.42
CA GLU A 365 -21.53 -20.57 14.41
C GLU A 365 -22.79 -19.72 14.14
N HIS A 366 -23.98 -20.32 14.17
CA HIS A 366 -25.26 -19.63 13.92
C HIS A 366 -25.62 -18.52 14.91
N LYS A 367 -24.98 -18.48 16.08
CA LYS A 367 -25.16 -17.40 17.08
C LYS A 367 -24.08 -16.32 17.02
N ARG A 368 -23.10 -16.47 16.13
CA ARG A 368 -21.95 -15.57 16.04
C ARG A 368 -22.39 -14.11 15.85
N CYS A 369 -21.79 -13.20 16.61
CA CYS A 369 -22.02 -11.75 16.53
C CYS A 369 -20.73 -10.99 16.20
N VAL A 370 -20.42 -10.87 14.90
CA VAL A 370 -19.22 -10.12 14.44
C VAL A 370 -19.29 -8.66 14.85
N LEU A 371 -20.47 -8.03 14.81
CA LEU A 371 -20.66 -6.65 15.24
C LEU A 371 -20.40 -6.46 16.74
N CYS A 372 -20.67 -7.45 17.58
CA CYS A 372 -20.35 -7.40 19.00
C CYS A 372 -18.82 -7.35 19.18
N GLY A 373 -18.11 -8.23 18.47
CA GLY A 373 -16.64 -8.25 18.44
C GLY A 373 -16.04 -6.93 17.96
N LEU A 374 -16.55 -6.38 16.86
CA LEU A 374 -16.10 -5.10 16.32
C LEU A 374 -16.35 -3.94 17.30
N ARG A 375 -17.53 -3.85 17.91
CA ARG A 375 -17.82 -2.79 18.90
C ARG A 375 -16.87 -2.85 20.09
N GLU A 376 -16.57 -4.04 20.58
CA GLU A 376 -15.64 -4.21 21.69
C GLU A 376 -14.21 -3.82 21.30
N ALA A 377 -13.76 -4.25 20.12
CA ALA A 377 -12.45 -3.85 19.58
C ALA A 377 -12.33 -2.33 19.37
N LEU A 378 -13.38 -1.69 18.87
CA LEU A 378 -13.44 -0.23 18.70
C LEU A 378 -13.48 0.51 20.03
N THR A 379 -14.20 -0.03 21.02
CA THR A 379 -14.22 0.54 22.38
C THR A 379 -12.83 0.49 22.99
N LEU A 380 -12.12 -0.63 22.83
CA LEU A 380 -10.76 -0.81 23.31
C LEU A 380 -9.77 0.16 22.64
N LEU A 381 -9.85 0.35 21.32
CA LEU A 381 -9.02 1.32 20.59
C LEU A 381 -9.35 2.78 20.94
N GLY A 382 -10.64 3.08 21.16
CA GLY A 382 -11.15 4.42 21.42
C GLY A 382 -10.68 5.03 22.73
N GLN A 383 -10.24 4.21 23.71
CA GLN A 383 -9.71 4.67 25.00
C GLN A 383 -8.52 5.63 24.84
N ASP A 384 -7.69 5.40 23.83
CA ASP A 384 -6.49 6.20 23.54
C ASP A 384 -6.67 7.14 22.33
N GLY A 385 -7.91 7.35 21.88
CA GLY A 385 -8.26 8.21 20.74
C GLY A 385 -8.47 7.48 19.40
N PRO A 386 -8.91 8.19 18.35
CA PRO A 386 -9.33 7.59 17.08
C PRO A 386 -8.15 6.97 16.30
N GLY A 387 -8.46 6.06 15.38
CA GLY A 387 -7.48 5.32 14.57
C GLY A 387 -7.06 3.97 15.15
N GLY A 388 -6.23 3.25 14.42
CA GLY A 388 -5.72 1.93 14.82
C GLY A 388 -6.17 0.82 13.88
N HIS A 389 -5.73 -0.41 14.18
CA HIS A 389 -5.90 -1.56 13.31
C HIS A 389 -6.61 -2.69 14.05
N VAL A 390 -7.60 -3.29 13.40
CA VAL A 390 -8.24 -4.52 13.86
C VAL A 390 -7.87 -5.63 12.90
N VAL A 391 -7.33 -6.73 13.43
CA VAL A 391 -7.14 -7.97 12.65
C VAL A 391 -8.20 -8.96 13.09
N LEU A 392 -9.25 -9.09 12.29
CA LEU A 392 -10.33 -10.03 12.51
C LEU A 392 -9.96 -11.40 11.93
N VAL A 393 -9.98 -12.43 12.75
CA VAL A 393 -9.87 -13.82 12.30
C VAL A 393 -11.19 -14.55 12.54
N ALA A 394 -11.81 -15.02 11.47
CA ALA A 394 -13.14 -15.62 11.49
C ALA A 394 -13.13 -17.02 10.87
N GLY A 395 -13.93 -17.92 11.44
CA GLY A 395 -14.18 -19.26 10.92
C GLY A 395 -15.33 -19.28 9.90
N GLY A 396 -15.36 -20.32 9.07
CA GLY A 396 -16.47 -20.54 8.14
C GLY A 396 -16.50 -19.57 6.97
N SER A 397 -17.71 -19.23 6.54
CA SER A 397 -17.92 -18.41 5.35
C SER A 397 -17.58 -16.93 5.54
N GLY A 398 -17.43 -16.47 6.79
CA GLY A 398 -17.23 -15.06 7.12
C GLY A 398 -18.33 -14.14 6.55
N ALA A 399 -19.49 -14.69 6.15
CA ALA A 399 -20.55 -13.90 5.55
C ALA A 399 -21.19 -12.97 6.59
N LEU A 400 -21.36 -11.72 6.19
CA LEU A 400 -22.20 -10.73 6.87
C LEU A 400 -23.37 -10.43 5.94
N ASP A 401 -24.55 -10.21 6.51
CA ASP A 401 -25.63 -9.64 5.72
C ASP A 401 -25.35 -8.16 5.37
N ASP A 402 -26.08 -7.62 4.39
CA ASP A 402 -25.85 -6.24 3.92
C ASP A 402 -26.06 -5.19 5.02
N SER A 403 -26.97 -5.45 5.96
CA SER A 403 -27.30 -4.54 7.05
C SER A 403 -26.20 -4.51 8.11
N GLU A 404 -25.64 -5.67 8.44
CA GLU A 404 -24.50 -5.84 9.33
C GLU A 404 -23.25 -5.22 8.73
N ALA A 405 -23.00 -5.46 7.44
CA ALA A 405 -21.88 -4.87 6.73
C ALA A 405 -21.96 -3.34 6.73
N ALA A 406 -23.13 -2.77 6.41
CA ALA A 406 -23.32 -1.32 6.45
C ALA A 406 -23.18 -0.75 7.88
N ALA A 407 -23.60 -1.49 8.91
CA ALA A 407 -23.41 -1.07 10.30
C ALA A 407 -21.94 -1.10 10.72
N ALA A 408 -21.20 -2.15 10.35
CA ALA A 408 -19.76 -2.28 10.60
C ALA A 408 -18.98 -1.16 9.92
N GLU A 409 -19.28 -0.89 8.64
CA GLU A 409 -18.65 0.18 7.85
C GLU A 409 -18.81 1.54 8.52
N ARG A 410 -20.04 1.88 8.96
CA ARG A 410 -20.29 3.14 9.66
C ARG A 410 -19.49 3.27 10.96
N GLN A 411 -19.38 2.19 11.74
CA GLN A 411 -18.64 2.20 13.00
C GLN A 411 -17.13 2.32 12.78
N LEU A 412 -16.58 1.56 11.83
CA LEU A 412 -15.16 1.61 11.45
C LEU A 412 -14.77 3.00 10.91
N ALA A 413 -15.61 3.57 10.03
CA ALA A 413 -15.39 4.91 9.49
C ALA A 413 -15.46 5.99 10.57
N ALA A 414 -16.42 5.91 11.50
CA ALA A 414 -16.53 6.86 12.61
C ALA A 414 -15.34 6.79 13.56
N ALA A 415 -14.78 5.61 13.79
CA ALA A 415 -13.60 5.39 14.63
C ALA A 415 -12.27 5.63 13.87
N GLN A 416 -12.32 5.78 12.54
CA GLN A 416 -11.15 5.89 11.65
C GLN A 416 -10.22 4.67 11.74
N VAL A 417 -10.78 3.48 11.97
CA VAL A 417 -10.05 2.23 12.19
C VAL A 417 -9.94 1.44 10.89
N THR A 418 -8.76 0.88 10.64
CA THR A 418 -8.47 -0.01 9.52
C THR A 418 -8.73 -1.47 9.91
N LEU A 419 -9.56 -2.17 9.13
CA LEU A 419 -9.90 -3.57 9.35
C LEU A 419 -9.13 -4.48 8.39
N HIS A 420 -8.39 -5.43 8.95
CA HIS A 420 -7.80 -6.56 8.24
C HIS A 420 -8.59 -7.82 8.57
N THR A 421 -8.76 -8.72 7.60
CA THR A 421 -9.56 -9.93 7.76
C THR A 421 -8.76 -11.17 7.36
N ILE A 422 -8.89 -12.23 8.14
CA ILE A 422 -8.36 -13.56 7.84
C ILE A 422 -9.51 -14.54 7.99
N VAL A 423 -9.83 -15.26 6.92
CA VAL A 423 -10.93 -16.24 6.91
C VAL A 423 -10.37 -17.66 6.93
N TYR A 424 -10.94 -18.48 7.80
CA TYR A 424 -10.62 -19.89 7.99
C TYR A 424 -11.81 -20.76 7.56
N PRO A 425 -11.89 -21.21 6.29
CA PRO A 425 -13.01 -21.98 5.80
C PRO A 425 -13.11 -23.36 6.45
N LEU A 426 -14.34 -23.89 6.56
CA LEU A 426 -14.59 -25.18 7.23
C LEU A 426 -14.63 -26.38 6.29
N THR A 427 -15.14 -26.20 5.06
CA THR A 427 -15.42 -27.29 4.11
C THR A 427 -14.94 -27.01 2.69
N GLU A 428 -14.80 -25.73 2.33
CA GLU A 428 -14.31 -25.32 1.02
C GLU A 428 -12.83 -25.01 1.11
N LYS A 429 -11.99 -25.75 0.38
CA LYS A 429 -10.55 -25.48 0.30
C LYS A 429 -10.26 -24.04 -0.17
N TYR A 430 -11.09 -23.53 -1.07
CA TYR A 430 -11.04 -22.17 -1.60
C TYR A 430 -12.44 -21.57 -1.58
N PRO A 431 -12.90 -21.03 -0.42
CA PRO A 431 -14.22 -20.44 -0.34
C PRO A 431 -14.31 -19.27 -1.30
N ARG A 432 -15.47 -19.10 -1.92
CA ARG A 432 -15.72 -17.87 -2.68
C ARG A 432 -15.68 -16.69 -1.69
N PRO A 433 -14.98 -15.58 -2.01
CA PRO A 433 -15.07 -14.38 -1.21
C PRO A 433 -16.52 -13.87 -1.25
N ASN A 434 -17.31 -14.22 -0.25
CA ASN A 434 -18.65 -13.68 -0.09
C ASN A 434 -18.45 -12.25 0.44
N GLY A 435 -18.75 -11.26 -0.40
CA GLY A 435 -18.20 -9.90 -0.32
C GLY A 435 -18.48 -9.07 0.96
N GLY A 436 -18.97 -9.60 2.07
CA GLY A 436 -19.15 -8.84 3.31
C GLY A 436 -17.81 -8.37 3.90
N LEU A 437 -17.08 -9.29 4.56
CA LEU A 437 -15.84 -8.98 5.28
C LEU A 437 -14.71 -8.48 4.38
N THR A 438 -14.54 -9.08 3.20
CA THR A 438 -13.49 -8.68 2.24
C THR A 438 -13.71 -7.26 1.71
N ASN A 439 -14.95 -6.87 1.41
CA ASN A 439 -15.24 -5.49 0.97
C ASN A 439 -15.12 -4.50 2.12
N LEU A 440 -15.45 -4.89 3.35
CA LEU A 440 -15.25 -4.02 4.52
C LEU A 440 -13.77 -3.75 4.76
N ALA A 441 -12.94 -4.79 4.76
CA ALA A 441 -11.49 -4.63 4.91
C ALA A 441 -10.94 -3.65 3.86
N THR A 442 -11.28 -3.88 2.59
CA THR A 442 -10.85 -3.04 1.46
C THR A 442 -11.31 -1.59 1.61
N ARG A 443 -12.57 -1.35 2.01
CA ARG A 443 -13.12 0.00 2.19
C ARG A 443 -12.49 0.77 3.34
N THR A 444 -11.97 0.08 4.33
CA THR A 444 -11.20 0.70 5.44
C THR A 444 -9.71 0.86 5.14
N GLY A 445 -9.25 0.45 3.94
CA GLY A 445 -7.84 0.48 3.56
C GLY A 445 -7.02 -0.72 4.07
N GLY A 446 -7.67 -1.75 4.61
CA GLY A 446 -7.03 -2.97 5.09
C GLY A 446 -7.03 -4.11 4.07
N HIS A 447 -6.47 -5.24 4.47
CA HIS A 447 -6.28 -6.41 3.60
C HIS A 447 -7.13 -7.60 4.04
N SER A 448 -7.46 -8.48 3.09
CA SER A 448 -8.21 -9.71 3.34
C SER A 448 -7.40 -10.90 2.87
N TYR A 449 -7.32 -11.93 3.72
CA TYR A 449 -6.61 -13.17 3.45
C TYR A 449 -7.54 -14.36 3.72
N ILE A 450 -7.31 -15.45 3.00
CA ILE A 450 -7.99 -16.72 3.21
C ILE A 450 -6.90 -17.75 3.47
N VAL A 451 -7.02 -18.51 4.56
CA VAL A 451 -6.15 -19.64 4.84
C VAL A 451 -6.82 -20.88 4.24
N PRO A 452 -6.27 -21.50 3.18
CA PRO A 452 -6.91 -22.65 2.56
C PRO A 452 -7.06 -23.82 3.54
N ASP A 453 -8.21 -24.50 3.48
CA ASP A 453 -8.44 -25.68 4.31
C ASP A 453 -7.69 -26.90 3.75
N GLU A 454 -6.80 -27.48 4.55
CA GLU A 454 -5.97 -28.63 4.19
C GLU A 454 -5.99 -29.72 5.27
N GLY A 455 -7.16 -29.93 5.89
CA GLY A 455 -7.37 -31.02 6.84
C GLY A 455 -7.41 -32.41 6.19
N ILE A 456 -6.97 -33.42 6.95
CA ILE A 456 -7.15 -34.85 6.65
C ILE A 456 -7.85 -35.48 7.85
N GLY A 457 -9.13 -35.84 7.69
CA GLY A 457 -9.94 -36.33 8.81
C GLY A 457 -10.08 -35.26 9.90
N GLU A 458 -9.72 -35.62 11.13
CA GLU A 458 -9.77 -34.74 12.31
C GLU A 458 -8.49 -33.91 12.51
N ASP A 459 -7.46 -34.10 11.68
CA ASP A 459 -6.19 -33.38 11.79
C ASP A 459 -6.07 -32.30 10.70
N SER A 460 -5.54 -31.13 11.07
CA SER A 460 -5.07 -30.13 10.09
C SER A 460 -3.63 -30.41 9.69
N LYS A 461 -3.27 -30.07 8.44
CA LYS A 461 -1.86 -30.00 8.03
C LYS A 461 -1.16 -28.81 8.67
N LEU A 462 0.13 -28.98 8.94
CA LEU A 462 0.99 -27.89 9.40
C LEU A 462 1.01 -26.67 8.47
N SER A 463 0.80 -26.87 7.17
CA SER A 463 0.67 -25.78 6.19
C SER A 463 -0.40 -24.76 6.59
N MET A 464 -1.50 -25.19 7.20
CA MET A 464 -2.57 -24.30 7.65
C MET A 464 -2.15 -23.40 8.81
N TYR A 465 -1.32 -23.90 9.74
CA TYR A 465 -0.70 -23.09 10.79
C TYR A 465 0.24 -22.05 10.19
N TYR A 466 1.12 -22.48 9.27
CA TYR A 466 2.08 -21.57 8.65
C TYR A 466 1.39 -20.51 7.78
N ASN A 467 0.36 -20.88 7.01
CA ASN A 467 -0.39 -19.94 6.19
C ASN A 467 -1.16 -18.92 7.04
N LEU A 468 -1.63 -19.31 8.23
CA LEU A 468 -2.20 -18.37 9.20
C LEU A 468 -1.16 -17.38 9.73
N LEU A 469 0.01 -17.88 10.12
CA LEU A 469 1.15 -17.05 10.51
C LEU A 469 1.51 -16.05 9.41
N ASP A 470 1.55 -16.52 8.16
CA ASP A 470 1.86 -15.70 7.00
C ASP A 470 0.79 -14.63 6.74
N ALA A 471 -0.48 -14.98 6.85
CA ALA A 471 -1.59 -14.04 6.72
C ALA A 471 -1.56 -12.96 7.82
N LEU A 472 -1.31 -13.35 9.08
CA LEU A 472 -1.15 -12.41 10.20
C LEU A 472 0.04 -11.48 9.99
N TYR A 473 1.17 -12.04 9.55
CA TYR A 473 2.39 -11.29 9.26
C TYR A 473 2.15 -10.24 8.17
N HIS A 474 1.50 -10.61 7.06
CA HIS A 474 1.18 -9.69 5.98
C HIS A 474 0.12 -8.65 6.38
N ALA A 475 -0.91 -9.05 7.14
CA ALA A 475 -1.91 -8.13 7.67
C ALA A 475 -1.28 -7.02 8.52
N LEU A 476 -0.22 -7.32 9.26
CA LEU A 476 0.50 -6.35 10.09
C LEU A 476 1.73 -5.72 9.42
N GLY A 477 2.16 -6.18 8.24
CA GLY A 477 3.36 -5.70 7.57
C GLY A 477 3.35 -4.20 7.28
N GLY A 478 2.23 -3.68 6.76
CA GLY A 478 2.02 -2.24 6.56
C GLY A 478 1.70 -1.47 7.85
N VAL A 479 1.23 -2.17 8.89
CA VAL A 479 0.83 -1.59 10.17
C VAL A 479 2.02 -1.33 11.07
N ALA A 480 2.95 -2.28 11.15
CA ALA A 480 4.09 -2.22 12.05
C ALA A 480 5.13 -1.14 11.65
N GLY A 481 5.04 -0.61 10.43
CA GLY A 481 6.01 0.31 9.83
C GLY A 481 7.01 -0.41 8.93
N HIS A 482 7.50 0.27 7.89
CA HIS A 482 8.44 -0.31 6.93
C HIS A 482 9.73 -0.78 7.62
N GLY A 483 10.04 -2.08 7.45
CA GLY A 483 11.25 -2.69 8.02
C GLY A 483 11.20 -2.94 9.53
N ALA A 484 10.04 -2.73 10.18
CA ALA A 484 9.84 -3.04 11.58
C ALA A 484 9.72 -4.55 11.84
N LEU A 485 9.03 -5.26 10.94
CA LEU A 485 8.99 -6.72 10.95
C LEU A 485 10.20 -7.35 10.21
N PRO A 486 10.70 -8.52 10.65
CA PRO A 486 11.81 -9.21 9.99
C PRO A 486 11.51 -9.67 8.56
N VAL A 487 12.32 -9.28 7.57
CA VAL A 487 12.13 -9.70 6.16
C VAL A 487 12.20 -11.22 6.05
N LYS A 488 11.18 -11.82 5.44
CA LYS A 488 11.15 -13.25 5.11
C LYS A 488 12.05 -13.51 3.91
N VAL A 489 13.17 -14.19 4.17
CA VAL A 489 14.20 -14.53 3.17
C VAL A 489 13.89 -15.87 2.50
N HIS A 490 13.33 -16.81 3.27
CA HIS A 490 13.06 -18.17 2.81
C HIS A 490 11.83 -18.74 3.50
N ALA A 491 11.07 -19.54 2.77
CA ALA A 491 9.93 -20.30 3.27
C ALA A 491 9.74 -21.54 2.40
N THR A 492 9.73 -22.74 2.98
CA THR A 492 9.50 -23.98 2.22
C THR A 492 8.90 -25.05 3.12
N GLU A 493 7.88 -25.72 2.61
CA GLU A 493 7.31 -26.94 3.18
C GLU A 493 8.11 -28.18 2.70
N HIS A 494 8.44 -29.05 3.64
CA HIS A 494 9.11 -30.32 3.41
C HIS A 494 8.21 -31.49 3.82
N PRO A 495 7.53 -32.16 2.87
CA PRO A 495 6.63 -33.27 3.17
C PRO A 495 7.34 -34.44 3.84
N GLY A 496 6.70 -35.04 4.85
CA GLY A 496 7.18 -36.24 5.52
C GLY A 496 6.99 -37.52 4.71
N GLY A 497 7.54 -38.62 5.22
CA GLY A 497 7.44 -39.96 4.62
C GLY A 497 8.16 -40.17 3.27
N ARG A 498 8.82 -39.15 2.73
CA ARG A 498 9.50 -39.22 1.42
C ARG A 498 11.00 -39.48 1.55
N VAL A 499 11.69 -38.62 2.31
CA VAL A 499 13.15 -38.61 2.44
C VAL A 499 13.48 -38.31 3.90
N PRO A 500 14.41 -39.04 4.55
CA PRO A 500 14.74 -38.85 5.96
C PRO A 500 15.48 -37.53 6.26
N VAL A 501 15.97 -36.86 5.22
CA VAL A 501 16.66 -35.57 5.31
C VAL A 501 16.07 -34.62 4.27
N SER A 502 15.58 -33.49 4.75
CA SER A 502 15.09 -32.38 3.95
C SER A 502 16.22 -31.39 3.70
N GLU A 503 16.43 -31.01 2.45
CA GLU A 503 17.52 -30.11 2.04
C GLU A 503 16.94 -28.90 1.30
N GLY A 504 17.63 -27.76 1.40
CA GLY A 504 17.27 -26.56 0.66
C GLY A 504 18.35 -25.50 0.70
N SER A 505 18.07 -24.36 0.07
CA SER A 505 18.98 -23.22 0.03
C SER A 505 18.22 -21.91 0.08
N PHE A 506 18.89 -20.85 0.54
CA PHE A 506 18.35 -19.50 0.60
C PHE A 506 19.44 -18.47 0.35
N LEU A 507 19.08 -17.31 -0.18
CA LEU A 507 20.01 -16.23 -0.51
C LEU A 507 19.90 -15.12 0.54
N VAL A 508 21.00 -14.74 1.18
CA VAL A 508 21.05 -13.57 2.05
C VAL A 508 21.67 -12.41 1.29
N ASP A 509 20.91 -11.32 1.12
CA ASP A 509 21.39 -10.09 0.47
C ASP A 509 22.39 -9.32 1.36
N ALA A 510 23.26 -8.51 0.75
CA ALA A 510 24.24 -7.70 1.47
C ALA A 510 23.62 -6.60 2.35
N ALA A 511 22.40 -6.15 2.04
CA ALA A 511 21.61 -5.22 2.85
C ALA A 511 21.00 -5.88 4.09
N LEU A 512 20.91 -7.21 4.11
CA LEU A 512 20.37 -8.01 5.22
C LEU A 512 21.48 -8.62 6.07
N GLY A 513 21.09 -9.23 7.19
CA GLY A 513 21.97 -10.02 8.04
C GLY A 513 21.98 -9.63 9.51
N ALA A 514 21.29 -8.55 9.89
CA ALA A 514 20.99 -8.30 11.29
C ALA A 514 19.92 -9.30 11.75
N ASP A 515 20.08 -9.87 12.94
CA ASP A 515 19.05 -10.72 13.58
C ASP A 515 18.50 -11.84 12.65
N THR A 516 19.40 -12.62 12.04
CA THR A 516 19.00 -13.69 11.11
C THR A 516 18.63 -14.94 11.87
N VAL A 517 17.40 -15.42 11.68
CA VAL A 517 16.83 -16.56 12.41
C VAL A 517 16.38 -17.63 11.42
N PHE A 518 16.97 -18.82 11.55
CA PHE A 518 16.51 -20.02 10.88
C PHE A 518 15.50 -20.74 11.79
N THR A 519 14.32 -21.03 11.27
CA THR A 519 13.18 -21.52 12.03
C THR A 519 12.60 -22.77 11.40
N ILE A 520 12.31 -23.78 12.20
CA ILE A 520 11.59 -24.99 11.81
C ILE A 520 10.28 -25.02 12.59
N PHE A 521 9.15 -25.00 11.88
CA PHE A 521 7.85 -25.30 12.45
C PHE A 521 7.56 -26.79 12.27
N TYR A 522 6.93 -27.39 13.27
CA TYR A 522 6.62 -28.82 13.27
C TYR A 522 5.20 -29.10 13.77
N TYR A 523 4.66 -30.27 13.42
CA TYR A 523 3.37 -30.72 13.95
C TYR A 523 3.52 -31.35 15.34
N ASP A 524 4.52 -32.23 15.49
CA ASP A 524 4.95 -32.88 16.71
C ASP A 524 6.48 -32.81 16.79
N VAL A 525 7.05 -32.64 17.98
CA VAL A 525 8.51 -32.52 18.16
C VAL A 525 9.25 -33.76 17.65
N THR A 526 8.64 -34.94 17.75
CA THR A 526 9.22 -36.20 17.29
C THR A 526 9.41 -36.26 15.77
N HIS A 527 8.74 -35.38 15.02
CA HIS A 527 8.89 -35.24 13.57
C HIS A 527 10.20 -34.54 13.17
N VAL A 528 10.90 -33.90 14.11
CA VAL A 528 12.21 -33.28 13.88
C VAL A 528 13.29 -34.22 14.42
N GLY A 529 14.26 -34.59 13.57
CA GLY A 529 15.43 -35.32 14.02
C GLY A 529 16.55 -34.40 14.53
N ASN A 530 17.58 -34.98 15.14
CA ASN A 530 18.69 -34.22 15.75
C ASN A 530 19.56 -33.46 14.73
N LEU A 531 19.44 -33.76 13.44
CA LEU A 531 20.26 -33.18 12.39
C LEU A 531 19.67 -31.84 11.95
N ILE A 532 20.32 -30.73 12.29
CA ILE A 532 20.07 -29.41 11.72
C ILE A 532 21.43 -28.82 11.34
N HIS A 533 21.73 -28.73 10.05
CA HIS A 533 22.98 -28.15 9.57
C HIS A 533 22.72 -26.98 8.65
N LEU A 534 23.52 -25.92 8.84
CA LEU A 534 23.59 -24.79 7.94
C LEU A 534 24.97 -24.75 7.31
N VAL A 535 25.04 -24.48 6.01
CA VAL A 535 26.28 -24.35 5.26
C VAL A 535 26.31 -22.93 4.70
N SER A 536 27.33 -22.19 5.11
CA SER A 536 27.56 -20.82 4.65
C SER A 536 27.91 -20.79 3.15
N PRO A 537 27.77 -19.62 2.49
CA PRO A 537 28.23 -19.37 1.13
C PRO A 537 29.69 -19.77 0.86
N GLN A 538 30.57 -19.73 1.88
CA GLN A 538 31.97 -20.13 1.78
C GLN A 538 32.19 -21.63 1.98
N GLY A 539 31.13 -22.42 2.18
CA GLY A 539 31.21 -23.87 2.40
C GLY A 539 31.49 -24.29 3.84
N GLN A 540 31.59 -23.34 4.78
CA GLN A 540 31.73 -23.66 6.21
C GLN A 540 30.40 -24.21 6.75
N VAL A 541 30.46 -25.40 7.34
CA VAL A 541 29.34 -26.02 8.06
C VAL A 541 29.26 -25.40 9.45
N ILE A 542 28.09 -24.89 9.81
CA ILE A 542 27.77 -24.40 11.15
C ILE A 542 27.21 -25.55 11.98
N ASP A 543 27.86 -25.83 13.10
CA ASP A 543 27.30 -26.70 14.13
C ASP A 543 26.20 -25.95 14.86
N THR A 544 24.95 -26.39 14.68
CA THR A 544 23.79 -25.74 15.29
C THR A 544 23.37 -26.39 16.61
N ALA A 545 24.00 -27.48 17.05
CA ALA A 545 23.52 -28.26 18.20
C ALA A 545 23.36 -27.43 19.47
N ASN A 546 24.28 -26.49 19.72
CA ASN A 546 24.24 -25.59 20.89
C ASN A 546 23.52 -24.25 20.62
N MET A 547 22.96 -24.07 19.42
CA MET A 547 22.27 -22.84 19.00
C MET A 547 20.75 -23.02 18.90
N GLN A 548 20.27 -24.25 19.03
CA GLN A 548 18.87 -24.60 18.91
C GLN A 548 18.11 -24.20 20.18
N THR A 549 17.02 -23.46 20.01
CA THR A 549 16.05 -23.16 21.07
C THR A 549 14.68 -23.65 20.62
N GLU A 550 14.11 -24.58 21.38
CA GLU A 550 12.74 -25.07 21.15
C GLU A 550 11.74 -24.26 21.98
N ASP A 551 10.66 -23.83 21.34
CA ASP A 551 9.44 -23.40 22.02
C ASP A 551 8.28 -24.35 21.65
N ALA A 552 7.99 -25.27 22.58
CA ALA A 552 6.92 -26.25 22.45
C ALA A 552 5.51 -25.64 22.46
N ASN A 553 5.34 -24.42 22.99
CA ASN A 553 4.03 -23.74 22.96
C ASN A 553 3.72 -23.15 21.57
N MET A 554 4.69 -23.10 20.66
CA MET A 554 4.52 -22.64 19.27
C MET A 554 4.87 -23.70 18.24
N ASN A 555 5.27 -24.89 18.68
CA ASN A 555 5.85 -25.95 17.87
C ASN A 555 6.95 -25.44 16.93
N MET A 556 7.97 -24.81 17.50
CA MET A 556 9.00 -24.11 16.76
C MET A 556 10.39 -24.38 17.32
N ILE A 557 11.35 -24.74 16.47
CA ILE A 557 12.79 -24.73 16.79
C ILE A 557 13.44 -23.57 16.05
N THR A 558 14.25 -22.80 16.76
CA THR A 558 14.98 -21.66 16.20
C THR A 558 16.48 -21.83 16.33
N VAL A 559 17.20 -21.38 15.32
CA VAL A 559 18.66 -21.24 15.31
C VAL A 559 18.95 -19.78 14.93
N ARG A 560 19.37 -18.99 15.92
CA ARG A 560 19.73 -17.58 15.71
C ARG A 560 21.19 -17.49 15.30
N LEU A 561 21.46 -16.97 14.10
CA LEU A 561 22.81 -16.75 13.60
C LEU A 561 23.37 -15.46 14.18
N VAL A 562 24.62 -15.50 14.65
CA VAL A 562 25.31 -14.29 15.12
C VAL A 562 25.66 -13.43 13.90
N GLU A 563 25.54 -12.11 14.00
CA GLU A 563 25.73 -11.20 12.85
C GLU A 563 27.08 -11.40 12.12
N ALA A 564 28.13 -11.74 12.86
CA ALA A 564 29.46 -12.04 12.30
C ALA A 564 29.51 -13.33 11.44
N GLN A 565 28.60 -14.27 11.68
CA GLN A 565 28.48 -15.51 10.90
C GLN A 565 27.65 -15.31 9.63
N VAL A 566 26.80 -14.28 9.58
CA VAL A 566 25.88 -14.05 8.46
C VAL A 566 26.63 -13.34 7.34
N VAL A 567 27.17 -14.12 6.42
CA VAL A 567 27.75 -13.61 5.17
C VAL A 567 26.70 -13.55 4.04
N PRO A 568 26.75 -12.51 3.18
CA PRO A 568 25.90 -12.45 1.99
C PRO A 568 26.21 -13.61 1.03
N GLY A 569 25.18 -14.09 0.34
CA GLY A 569 25.29 -15.17 -0.66
C GLY A 569 24.37 -16.35 -0.39
N LEU A 570 24.63 -17.46 -1.08
CA LEU A 570 23.80 -18.66 -1.07
C LEU A 570 24.14 -19.57 0.12
N TRP A 571 23.22 -19.65 1.07
CA TRP A 571 23.24 -20.60 2.18
C TRP A 571 22.55 -21.89 1.78
N ARG A 572 22.99 -23.01 2.36
CA ARG A 572 22.32 -24.32 2.23
C ARG A 572 21.99 -24.89 3.60
N TYR A 573 20.95 -25.70 3.69
CA TYR A 573 20.59 -26.36 4.93
C TYR A 573 20.20 -27.82 4.73
N LYS A 574 20.34 -28.59 5.81
CA LYS A 574 19.84 -29.96 5.92
C LYS A 574 19.14 -30.14 7.26
N VAL A 575 17.96 -30.72 7.25
CA VAL A 575 17.14 -31.00 8.44
C VAL A 575 16.71 -32.45 8.41
N ALA A 576 16.92 -33.20 9.49
CA ALA A 576 16.35 -34.55 9.61
C ALA A 576 14.83 -34.47 9.73
N ASN A 577 14.14 -35.09 8.78
CA ASN A 577 12.70 -35.09 8.69
C ASN A 577 12.16 -36.49 9.04
N ARG A 578 11.50 -36.56 10.20
CA ARG A 578 10.84 -37.75 10.72
C ARG A 578 9.31 -37.63 10.67
N ALA A 579 8.78 -36.60 10.01
CA ALA A 579 7.35 -36.48 9.81
C ALA A 579 6.84 -37.67 8.97
N ASP A 580 5.63 -38.12 9.30
CA ASP A 580 4.92 -39.11 8.49
C ASP A 580 4.40 -38.50 7.17
N SER A 581 3.80 -39.34 6.32
CA SER A 581 3.28 -38.89 5.02
C SER A 581 2.08 -37.93 5.10
N HIS A 582 1.46 -37.75 6.26
CA HIS A 582 0.34 -36.83 6.46
C HIS A 582 0.79 -35.45 6.94
N GLN A 583 2.01 -35.33 7.47
CA GLN A 583 2.56 -34.09 8.02
C GLN A 583 3.83 -33.64 7.29
N ALA A 584 4.31 -32.44 7.65
CA ALA A 584 5.48 -31.83 7.06
C ALA A 584 6.29 -31.08 8.12
N LEU A 585 7.51 -30.70 7.76
CA LEU A 585 8.27 -29.64 8.43
C LEU A 585 8.18 -28.37 7.59
N TYR A 586 8.03 -27.22 8.23
CA TYR A 586 8.05 -25.94 7.52
C TYR A 586 9.30 -25.16 7.92
N VAL A 587 10.18 -24.88 6.96
CA VAL A 587 11.42 -24.12 7.19
C VAL A 587 11.22 -22.67 6.77
N GLN A 588 11.52 -21.74 7.67
CA GLN A 588 11.52 -20.31 7.43
C GLN A 588 12.86 -19.68 7.81
N VAL A 589 13.33 -18.72 7.01
CA VAL A 589 14.44 -17.84 7.38
C VAL A 589 13.97 -16.41 7.34
N THR A 590 14.20 -15.68 8.43
CA THR A 590 13.94 -14.24 8.54
C THR A 590 15.23 -13.48 8.85
N SER A 591 15.33 -12.25 8.38
CA SER A 591 16.48 -11.38 8.63
C SER A 591 16.05 -9.91 8.65
N ARG A 592 16.79 -9.07 9.37
CA ARG A 592 16.58 -7.62 9.41
C ARG A 592 17.64 -6.87 8.59
N PRO A 593 17.31 -5.67 8.07
CA PRO A 593 18.28 -4.82 7.40
C PRO A 593 19.44 -4.47 8.34
N ARG A 594 20.67 -4.47 7.81
CA ARG A 594 21.83 -4.01 8.58
C ARG A 594 21.75 -2.50 8.82
N PRO A 595 22.15 -2.03 10.01
CA PRO A 595 22.29 -0.60 10.29
C PRO A 595 23.57 -0.05 9.65
N ARG A 596 23.71 -0.16 8.31
CA ARG A 596 24.85 0.39 7.56
C ARG A 596 24.41 1.64 6.81
N PRO A 597 25.06 2.80 7.02
CA PRO A 597 24.64 4.07 6.42
C PRO A 597 24.79 4.16 4.90
N HIS A 598 25.45 3.20 4.24
CA HIS A 598 25.81 3.28 2.82
C HIS A 598 25.22 2.18 1.93
N VAL A 599 24.41 1.26 2.47
CA VAL A 599 23.71 0.26 1.64
C VAL A 599 22.28 0.76 1.41
N PRO A 600 21.88 1.08 0.17
CA PRO A 600 20.52 1.53 -0.10
C PRO A 600 19.55 0.40 0.27
N LYS A 601 18.60 0.69 1.15
CA LYS A 601 17.52 -0.25 1.45
C LYS A 601 16.70 -0.48 0.18
N ILE A 602 16.55 -1.73 -0.21
CA ILE A 602 15.70 -2.14 -1.33
C ILE A 602 14.31 -2.45 -0.77
N SER A 603 13.28 -1.84 -1.35
CA SER A 603 11.89 -2.20 -1.08
C SER A 603 11.26 -2.73 -2.36
N VAL A 604 10.58 -3.87 -2.23
CA VAL A 604 9.86 -4.51 -3.32
C VAL A 604 8.39 -4.55 -2.96
N ARG A 605 7.55 -4.09 -3.88
CA ARG A 605 6.09 -4.16 -3.76
C ARG A 605 5.53 -4.88 -4.99
N GLY A 606 4.62 -5.82 -4.77
CA GLY A 606 3.87 -6.50 -5.84
C GLY A 606 2.37 -6.25 -5.69
N TRP A 607 1.67 -6.08 -6.81
CA TRP A 607 0.21 -5.97 -6.84
C TRP A 607 -0.35 -6.43 -8.18
N THR A 608 -1.67 -6.46 -8.32
CA THR A 608 -2.34 -6.89 -9.55
C THR A 608 -3.21 -5.79 -10.13
N SER A 609 -3.53 -5.91 -11.42
CA SER A 609 -4.50 -5.05 -12.14
C SER A 609 -5.86 -4.96 -11.45
N HIS A 610 -6.21 -5.99 -10.69
CA HIS A 610 -7.46 -6.08 -9.95
C HIS A 610 -7.23 -5.84 -8.46
N GLY A 611 -8.18 -5.16 -7.82
CA GLY A 611 -8.21 -5.00 -6.36
C GLY A 611 -8.76 -6.25 -5.68
N ALA A 612 -9.78 -6.07 -4.83
CA ALA A 612 -10.44 -7.17 -4.12
C ALA A 612 -11.60 -7.84 -4.92
N ALA A 613 -11.76 -7.51 -6.20
CA ALA A 613 -12.84 -8.05 -7.02
C ALA A 613 -12.53 -9.48 -7.49
N ILE A 614 -13.56 -10.30 -7.63
CA ILE A 614 -13.44 -11.64 -8.21
C ILE A 614 -13.00 -11.51 -9.67
N VAL A 615 -11.88 -12.13 -10.02
CA VAL A 615 -11.34 -12.13 -11.38
C VAL A 615 -11.77 -13.41 -12.10
N ASN A 616 -12.35 -13.26 -13.29
CA ASN A 616 -12.56 -14.38 -14.18
C ASN A 616 -11.28 -14.65 -14.98
N ALA A 617 -10.46 -15.58 -14.51
CA ALA A 617 -9.19 -15.92 -15.17
C ALA A 617 -9.32 -16.42 -16.62
N SER A 618 -10.54 -16.79 -17.06
CA SER A 618 -10.81 -17.20 -18.44
C SER A 618 -11.24 -16.04 -19.35
N ASP A 619 -11.47 -14.84 -18.82
CA ASP A 619 -11.83 -13.67 -19.62
C ASP A 619 -10.60 -13.03 -20.26
N ILE A 620 -10.43 -13.27 -21.56
CA ILE A 620 -9.30 -12.73 -22.34
C ILE A 620 -9.42 -11.22 -22.58
N SER A 621 -10.60 -10.62 -22.37
CA SER A 621 -10.81 -9.18 -22.54
C SER A 621 -10.35 -8.36 -21.33
N SER A 622 -10.16 -9.02 -20.18
CA SER A 622 -9.64 -8.40 -18.95
C SER A 622 -8.65 -9.35 -18.24
N PRO A 623 -7.46 -9.56 -18.84
CA PRO A 623 -6.48 -10.49 -18.29
C PRO A 623 -5.90 -9.98 -16.96
N LEU A 624 -5.55 -10.92 -16.07
CA LEU A 624 -4.84 -10.60 -14.82
C LEU A 624 -3.40 -10.18 -15.12
N ALA A 625 -3.10 -8.90 -14.99
CA ALA A 625 -1.73 -8.39 -14.98
C ALA A 625 -1.13 -8.36 -13.56
N LEU A 626 0.14 -8.76 -13.45
CA LEU A 626 0.96 -8.67 -12.24
C LEU A 626 1.97 -7.53 -12.39
N TYR A 627 2.05 -6.67 -11.39
CA TYR A 627 2.98 -5.54 -11.33
C TYR A 627 3.95 -5.71 -10.18
N ALA A 628 5.17 -5.21 -10.37
CA ALA A 628 6.18 -5.14 -9.34
C ALA A 628 6.90 -3.80 -9.41
N GLU A 629 7.13 -3.20 -8.25
CA GLU A 629 7.92 -2.00 -8.06
C GLU A 629 9.12 -2.33 -7.19
N VAL A 630 10.30 -1.88 -7.63
CA VAL A 630 11.55 -1.99 -6.87
C VAL A 630 12.08 -0.58 -6.65
N THR A 631 12.23 -0.20 -5.39
CA THR A 631 12.81 1.10 -5.00
C THR A 631 14.08 0.89 -4.18
N ALA A 632 15.04 1.79 -4.33
CA ALA A 632 16.31 1.76 -3.61
C ALA A 632 16.57 3.12 -2.94
N GLY A 633 16.97 3.11 -1.67
CA GLY A 633 17.38 4.32 -0.95
C GLY A 633 16.25 5.16 -0.35
N VAL A 634 15.02 4.65 -0.35
CA VAL A 634 13.90 5.32 0.34
C VAL A 634 13.83 4.80 1.77
N THR A 635 14.44 5.53 2.71
CA THR A 635 14.23 5.29 4.14
C THR A 635 12.94 5.97 4.58
N TYR A 636 11.89 5.18 4.78
CA TYR A 636 10.76 5.58 5.61
C TYR A 636 11.23 5.50 7.07
N THR A 637 11.43 6.64 7.70
CA THR A 637 11.61 6.74 9.15
C THR A 637 10.62 7.76 9.68
#